data_AF-A0A7Y8MAD7-F1
#
_entry.id   AF-A0A7Y8MAD7-F1
#
_cell.length_a   1.000
_cell.length_b   1.000
_cell.length_c   1.000
_cell.angle_alpha   90.00
_cell.angle_beta   90.00
_cell.angle_gamma   90.00
#
_symmetry.space_group_name_H-M   'P 1'
#
loop_
_entity.id
_entity.type
_entity.pdbx_description
1 polymer ?
#
loop_
_entity_poly.entity_id
_entity_poly.type
_entity_poly.pdbx_seq_one_letter_code
_entity_poly.pdbx_strand_id
1 'polypeptide(L)'
;MKATLAGLAGFFIALTLVPPALAAEERPVITTEGFGQVKVPADGVVITGWIELVGPSSEAVHEELANRSAAILKALRDAGVPEAQIVAPSFELDAASRRYDDPNPKIKGYWGRWSVSVDVAPADVAGTVSALLLEAGANEISNFDYFVADPEAAQAMARKAAIDQARTRAESYAEAIGKRLGTALRIDTDPDRDMRNRRAADEIVVQARKREVSLIAPPQVFSDTVYVTWELK
;
A
#
# COMPACT_ATOMS: atom_id res chain seq x y z
N MET A 1 58.12 -86.31 1.39
CA MET A 1 57.14 -87.23 0.79
C MET A 1 55.75 -86.70 1.12
N LYS A 2 54.93 -86.40 0.09
CA LYS A 2 53.49 -85.95 0.09
C LYS A 2 53.24 -84.49 0.57
N ALA A 3 52.96 -83.52 -0.32
CA ALA A 3 51.67 -83.10 -0.93
C ALA A 3 50.63 -82.67 0.14
N THR A 4 50.06 -81.44 0.15
CA THR A 4 48.96 -80.97 -0.73
C THR A 4 48.67 -79.44 -0.61
N LEU A 5 47.98 -78.91 -1.63
CA LEU A 5 47.53 -77.52 -1.92
C LEU A 5 46.59 -76.85 -0.89
N ALA A 6 46.63 -75.50 -0.85
CA ALA A 6 45.50 -74.53 -0.86
C ALA A 6 46.11 -73.12 -0.61
N GLY A 7 45.72 -71.97 -1.16
CA GLY A 7 44.73 -71.53 -2.13
C GLY A 7 44.89 -70.01 -2.20
N LEU A 8 45.13 -69.44 -3.39
CA LEU A 8 45.30 -68.00 -3.58
C LEU A 8 43.92 -67.33 -3.67
N ALA A 9 43.57 -66.48 -2.70
CA ALA A 9 42.47 -65.54 -2.82
C ALA A 9 43.06 -64.13 -3.01
N GLY A 10 42.98 -63.62 -4.24
CA GLY A 10 43.39 -62.26 -4.59
C GLY A 10 42.42 -61.23 -4.03
N PHE A 11 42.94 -60.29 -3.24
CA PHE A 11 42.18 -59.17 -2.70
C PHE A 11 42.20 -58.03 -3.72
N PHE A 12 41.08 -57.79 -4.39
CA PHE A 12 40.88 -56.63 -5.27
C PHE A 12 40.63 -55.39 -4.39
N ILE A 13 41.61 -54.49 -4.28
CA ILE A 13 41.40 -53.17 -3.69
C ILE A 13 40.74 -52.29 -4.77
N ALA A 14 39.43 -52.08 -4.65
CA ALA A 14 38.73 -51.06 -5.42
C ALA A 14 39.09 -49.68 -4.84
N LEU A 15 39.89 -48.92 -5.58
CA LEU A 15 40.20 -47.52 -5.29
C LEU A 15 38.96 -46.68 -5.63
N THR A 16 38.18 -46.29 -4.61
CA THR A 16 37.06 -45.36 -4.79
C THR A 16 37.64 -43.95 -5.01
N LEU A 17 37.64 -43.51 -6.26
CA LEU A 17 37.95 -42.14 -6.62
C LEU A 17 36.83 -41.23 -6.08
N VAL A 18 37.06 -40.58 -4.93
CA VAL A 18 36.19 -39.51 -4.44
C VAL A 18 36.43 -38.30 -5.37
N PRO A 19 35.43 -37.85 -6.15
CA PRO A 19 35.62 -36.64 -6.94
C PRO A 19 35.91 -35.47 -5.99
N PRO A 20 36.87 -34.59 -6.31
CA PRO A 20 37.09 -33.39 -5.51
C PRO A 20 35.77 -32.62 -5.49
N ALA A 21 35.20 -32.45 -4.29
CA ALA A 21 34.16 -31.47 -4.10
C ALA A 21 34.74 -30.15 -4.60
N LEU A 22 34.11 -29.56 -5.64
CA LEU A 22 34.40 -28.19 -6.05
C LEU A 22 34.16 -27.32 -4.82
N ALA A 23 35.23 -26.99 -4.11
CA ALA A 23 35.18 -26.00 -3.05
C ALA A 23 34.74 -24.70 -3.72
N ALA A 24 33.50 -24.28 -3.48
CA ALA A 24 33.09 -22.94 -3.80
C ALA A 24 34.06 -22.01 -3.07
N GLU A 25 34.78 -21.15 -3.80
CA GLU A 25 35.54 -20.07 -3.20
C GLU A 25 34.54 -19.21 -2.41
N GLU A 26 34.51 -19.39 -1.09
CA GLU A 26 33.69 -18.56 -0.20
C GLU A 26 34.31 -17.16 -0.19
N ARG A 27 33.89 -16.33 -1.15
CA ARG A 27 34.26 -14.92 -1.15
C ARG A 27 33.68 -14.27 0.09
N PRO A 28 34.45 -13.44 0.82
CA PRO A 28 33.91 -12.73 1.96
C PRO A 28 32.82 -11.78 1.47
N VAL A 29 31.64 -11.87 2.08
CA VAL A 29 30.48 -11.06 1.74
C VAL A 29 29.94 -10.37 2.98
N ILE A 30 29.24 -9.26 2.76
CA ILE A 30 28.43 -8.62 3.79
C ILE A 30 27.03 -8.40 3.25
N THR A 31 26.02 -8.66 4.08
CA THR A 31 24.63 -8.29 3.78
C THR A 31 24.24 -7.12 4.67
N THR A 32 23.75 -6.06 4.05
CA THR A 32 23.29 -4.85 4.74
C THR A 32 21.86 -4.53 4.36
N GLU A 33 21.07 -4.15 5.36
CA GLU A 33 19.75 -3.57 5.17
C GLU A 33 19.87 -2.05 4.92
N GLY A 34 19.07 -1.53 4.00
CA GLY A 34 18.85 -0.11 3.82
C GLY A 34 17.36 0.21 3.82
N PHE A 35 17.00 1.27 4.53
CA PHE A 35 15.67 1.86 4.59
C PHE A 35 15.72 3.26 3.97
N GLY A 36 14.88 3.46 2.96
CA GLY A 36 14.71 4.74 2.30
C GLY A 36 13.32 5.29 2.57
N GLN A 37 13.24 6.58 2.89
CA GLN A 37 11.98 7.29 3.03
C GLN A 37 12.06 8.63 2.33
N VAL A 38 11.02 8.98 1.59
CA VAL A 38 10.84 10.31 0.99
C VAL A 38 9.48 10.88 1.39
N LYS A 39 9.43 12.20 1.50
CA LYS A 39 8.20 12.97 1.74
C LYS A 39 7.93 13.80 0.50
N VAL A 40 6.76 13.62 -0.09
CA VAL A 40 6.34 14.32 -1.30
C VAL A 40 5.09 15.13 -0.96
N PRO A 41 4.98 16.41 -1.36
CA PRO A 41 3.71 17.13 -1.25
C PRO A 41 2.58 16.36 -1.94
N ALA A 42 1.35 16.46 -1.42
CA ALA A 42 0.21 15.90 -2.14
C ALA A 42 -0.08 16.77 -3.38
N ASP A 43 -0.30 16.12 -4.52
CA ASP A 43 -0.68 16.80 -5.76
C ASP A 43 -2.18 17.08 -5.78
N GLY A 44 -2.97 16.21 -5.16
CA GLY A 44 -4.42 16.35 -5.08
C GLY A 44 -5.02 15.66 -3.87
N VAL A 45 -6.34 15.73 -3.77
CA VAL A 45 -7.16 15.10 -2.74
C VAL A 45 -8.47 14.64 -3.35
N VAL A 46 -8.88 13.42 -3.05
CA VAL A 46 -10.26 13.00 -3.29
C VAL A 46 -11.09 13.55 -2.14
N ILE A 47 -12.26 14.13 -2.43
CA ILE A 47 -13.22 14.62 -1.43
C ILE A 47 -14.59 14.04 -1.75
N THR A 48 -15.31 13.54 -0.75
CA THR A 48 -16.68 13.04 -0.94
C THR A 48 -17.70 13.93 -0.25
N GLY A 49 -18.59 14.52 -1.04
CA GLY A 49 -19.76 15.24 -0.56
C GLY A 49 -20.98 14.32 -0.47
N TRP A 50 -21.73 14.41 0.63
CA TRP A 50 -22.93 13.63 0.87
C TRP A 50 -24.17 14.51 1.00
N ILE A 51 -25.29 13.96 0.56
CA ILE A 51 -26.62 14.41 0.91
C ILE A 51 -27.31 13.24 1.62
N GLU A 52 -27.73 13.45 2.86
CA GLU A 52 -28.58 12.50 3.58
C GLU A 52 -29.86 13.20 4.06
N LEU A 53 -31.02 12.62 3.79
CA LEU A 53 -32.29 13.19 4.22
C LEU A 53 -33.37 12.13 4.47
N VAL A 54 -34.38 12.52 5.26
CA VAL A 54 -35.56 11.71 5.56
C VAL A 54 -36.80 12.48 5.14
N GLY A 55 -37.73 11.81 4.46
CA GLY A 55 -38.96 12.41 3.97
C GLY A 55 -40.20 11.54 4.23
N PRO A 56 -41.41 12.10 4.02
CA PRO A 56 -42.67 11.41 4.29
C PRO A 56 -43.01 10.33 3.25
N SER A 57 -42.48 10.43 2.02
CA SER A 57 -42.66 9.45 0.96
C SER A 57 -41.36 9.24 0.17
N SER A 58 -41.28 8.12 -0.55
CA SER A 58 -40.17 7.79 -1.44
C SER A 58 -39.98 8.85 -2.53
N GLU A 59 -41.08 9.33 -3.10
CA GLU A 59 -41.12 10.35 -4.15
C GLU A 59 -40.58 11.69 -3.63
N ALA A 60 -41.01 12.13 -2.44
CA ALA A 60 -40.53 13.37 -1.84
C ALA A 60 -39.02 13.32 -1.58
N VAL A 61 -38.50 12.18 -1.11
CA VAL A 61 -37.04 12.00 -0.89
C VAL A 61 -36.29 12.00 -2.21
N HIS A 62 -36.81 11.30 -3.22
CA HIS A 62 -36.18 11.23 -4.54
C HIS A 62 -36.11 12.60 -5.23
N GLU A 63 -37.21 13.36 -5.24
CA GLU A 63 -37.26 14.69 -5.85
C GLU A 63 -36.27 15.66 -5.19
N GLU A 64 -36.22 15.68 -3.85
CA GLU A 64 -35.29 16.53 -3.11
C GLU A 64 -33.83 16.16 -3.38
N LEU A 65 -33.51 14.86 -3.39
CA LEU A 65 -32.16 14.38 -3.73
C LEU A 65 -31.79 14.72 -5.17
N ALA A 66 -32.72 14.57 -6.13
CA ALA A 66 -32.49 14.92 -7.52
C ALA A 66 -32.21 16.43 -7.69
N ASN A 67 -32.98 17.29 -7.02
CA ASN A 67 -32.79 18.73 -7.07
C ASN A 67 -31.44 19.16 -6.48
N ARG A 68 -31.08 18.66 -5.28
CA ARG A 68 -29.82 19.01 -4.61
C ARG A 68 -28.60 18.43 -5.33
N SER A 69 -28.66 17.19 -5.79
CA SER A 69 -27.56 16.60 -6.57
C SER A 69 -27.33 17.34 -7.89
N ALA A 70 -28.39 17.75 -8.60
CA ALA A 70 -28.27 18.55 -9.80
C ALA A 70 -27.63 19.93 -9.53
N ALA A 71 -27.98 20.56 -8.41
CA ALA A 71 -27.37 21.81 -7.97
C ALA A 71 -25.86 21.66 -7.68
N ILE A 72 -25.47 20.60 -6.96
CA ILE A 72 -24.07 20.27 -6.69
C ILE A 72 -23.28 20.05 -7.99
N LEU A 73 -23.80 19.21 -8.90
CA LEU A 73 -23.13 18.93 -10.17
C LEU A 73 -23.00 20.19 -11.04
N LYS A 74 -24.00 21.09 -11.01
CA LYS A 74 -23.94 22.39 -11.68
C LYS A 74 -22.87 23.28 -11.06
N ALA A 75 -22.84 23.39 -9.73
CA ALA A 75 -21.87 24.21 -9.01
C ALA A 75 -20.42 23.76 -9.30
N LEU A 76 -20.16 22.44 -9.32
CA LEU A 76 -18.86 21.89 -9.69
C LEU A 76 -18.45 22.26 -11.12
N ARG A 77 -19.35 22.13 -12.10
CA ARG A 77 -19.08 22.53 -13.49
C ARG A 77 -18.84 24.03 -13.64
N ASP A 78 -19.64 24.86 -12.98
CA ASP A 78 -19.50 26.32 -13.02
C ASP A 78 -18.20 26.78 -12.37
N ALA A 79 -17.71 26.05 -11.36
CA ALA A 79 -16.40 26.24 -10.75
C ALA A 79 -15.23 25.72 -11.59
N GLY A 80 -15.51 25.11 -12.75
CA GLY A 80 -14.51 24.61 -13.69
C GLY A 80 -13.95 23.23 -13.36
N VAL A 81 -14.59 22.46 -12.47
CA VAL A 81 -14.21 21.07 -12.19
C VAL A 81 -14.50 20.22 -13.43
N PRO A 82 -13.48 19.60 -14.06
CA PRO A 82 -13.68 18.72 -15.22
C PRO A 82 -14.59 17.54 -14.87
N GLU A 83 -15.45 17.12 -15.79
CA GLU A 83 -16.33 15.96 -15.57
C GLU A 83 -15.54 14.68 -15.26
N ALA A 84 -14.33 14.53 -15.82
CA ALA A 84 -13.44 13.41 -15.54
C ALA A 84 -12.97 13.33 -14.06
N GLN A 85 -13.04 14.45 -13.33
CA GLN A 85 -12.71 14.52 -11.90
C GLN A 85 -13.95 14.31 -11.00
N ILE A 86 -15.14 14.19 -11.58
CA ILE A 86 -16.37 13.94 -10.83
C ILE A 86 -16.66 12.43 -10.91
N VAL A 87 -16.34 11.73 -9.83
CA VAL A 87 -16.44 10.27 -9.74
C VAL A 87 -17.78 9.86 -9.12
N ALA A 88 -18.54 9.11 -9.94
CA ALA A 88 -19.71 8.28 -9.65
C ALA A 88 -20.68 8.77 -8.54
N PRO A 89 -21.84 9.34 -8.91
CA PRO A 89 -22.90 9.58 -7.94
C PRO A 89 -23.51 8.27 -7.44
N SER A 90 -23.36 7.94 -6.16
CA SER A 90 -24.10 6.84 -5.54
C SER A 90 -25.45 7.35 -5.05
N PHE A 91 -26.53 6.60 -5.29
CA PHE A 91 -27.87 6.92 -4.79
C PHE A 91 -28.45 5.71 -4.07
N GLU A 92 -28.87 5.91 -2.83
CA GLU A 92 -29.54 4.92 -1.99
C GLU A 92 -30.85 5.51 -1.51
N LEU A 93 -31.91 4.70 -1.54
CA LEU A 93 -33.24 5.07 -1.06
C LEU A 93 -33.87 3.83 -0.42
N ASP A 94 -34.24 3.96 0.85
CA ASP A 94 -34.80 2.86 1.62
C ASP A 94 -35.96 3.34 2.51
N ALA A 95 -36.84 2.43 2.89
CA ALA A 95 -37.88 2.70 3.87
C ALA A 95 -37.21 2.88 5.25
N ALA A 96 -37.41 4.05 5.87
CA ALA A 96 -36.94 4.31 7.22
C ALA A 96 -37.85 3.57 8.21
N SER A 97 -37.59 2.28 8.44
CA SER A 97 -38.18 1.56 9.57
C SER A 97 -37.46 2.01 10.84
N ARG A 98 -38.22 2.38 11.89
CA ARG A 98 -37.62 2.61 13.20
C ARG A 98 -37.84 1.37 14.05
N ARG A 99 -36.73 0.88 14.61
CA ARG A 99 -36.57 -0.12 15.68
C ARG A 99 -36.69 -1.60 15.30
N TYR A 100 -35.56 -2.30 15.46
CA TYR A 100 -35.44 -3.77 15.40
C TYR A 100 -36.22 -4.46 16.55
N ASP A 101 -36.68 -3.69 17.54
CA ASP A 101 -37.40 -4.10 18.74
C ASP A 101 -38.93 -3.83 18.70
N ASP A 102 -39.48 -3.35 17.57
CA ASP A 102 -40.94 -3.22 17.41
C ASP A 102 -41.53 -4.49 16.74
N PRO A 103 -42.47 -5.21 17.40
CA PRO A 103 -43.12 -6.38 16.80
C PRO A 103 -44.05 -6.03 15.62
N ASN A 104 -44.27 -4.74 15.32
CA ASN A 104 -45.03 -4.29 14.16
C ASN A 104 -44.43 -3.01 13.55
N PRO A 105 -43.30 -3.10 12.82
CA PRO A 105 -42.57 -1.94 12.33
C PRO A 105 -43.43 -1.16 11.33
N LYS A 106 -43.94 -0.01 11.76
CA LYS A 106 -44.62 0.93 10.86
C LYS A 106 -43.56 1.79 10.16
N ILE A 107 -43.61 1.87 8.83
CA ILE A 107 -42.80 2.80 8.05
C ILE A 107 -43.13 4.22 8.54
N LYS A 108 -42.14 4.92 9.12
CA LYS A 108 -42.32 6.29 9.63
C LYS A 108 -41.84 7.36 8.64
N GLY A 109 -41.23 6.92 7.55
CA GLY A 109 -40.73 7.77 6.47
C GLY A 109 -39.82 6.98 5.54
N TYR A 110 -39.17 7.69 4.64
CA TYR A 110 -38.18 7.18 3.71
C TYR A 110 -36.88 7.90 3.98
N TRP A 111 -35.78 7.16 3.92
CA TRP A 111 -34.44 7.69 4.04
C TRP A 111 -33.76 7.57 2.69
N GLY A 112 -33.06 8.62 2.29
CA GLY A 112 -32.27 8.59 1.08
C GLY A 112 -30.92 9.24 1.28
N ARG A 113 -29.93 8.70 0.57
CA ARG A 113 -28.56 9.14 0.59
C ARG A 113 -28.04 9.27 -0.83
N TRP A 114 -27.33 10.35 -1.09
CA TRP A 114 -26.60 10.57 -2.31
C TRP A 114 -25.17 10.99 -1.99
N SER A 115 -24.22 10.62 -2.85
CA SER A 115 -22.83 11.06 -2.72
C SER A 115 -22.24 11.43 -4.06
N VAL A 116 -21.20 12.26 -4.02
CA VAL A 116 -20.30 12.49 -5.15
C VAL A 116 -18.87 12.55 -4.64
N SER A 117 -17.98 11.84 -5.31
CA SER A 117 -16.55 11.95 -5.07
C SER A 117 -15.93 12.87 -6.11
N VAL A 118 -15.04 13.76 -5.69
CA VAL A 118 -14.39 14.73 -6.56
C VAL A 118 -12.88 14.63 -6.37
N ASP A 119 -12.16 14.41 -7.46
CA ASP A 119 -10.70 14.47 -7.50
C ASP A 119 -10.27 15.94 -7.63
N VAL A 120 -9.73 16.49 -6.55
CA VAL A 120 -9.36 17.90 -6.47
C VAL A 120 -7.85 18.04 -6.61
N ALA A 121 -7.41 18.78 -7.63
CA ALA A 121 -6.01 19.15 -7.81
C ALA A 121 -5.92 20.62 -8.25
N PRO A 122 -5.07 21.46 -7.63
CA PRO A 122 -4.11 21.13 -6.56
C PRO A 122 -4.74 20.85 -5.18
N ALA A 123 -4.03 20.12 -4.30
CA ALA A 123 -4.54 19.72 -2.98
C ALA A 123 -4.89 20.88 -2.03
N ASP A 124 -4.35 22.08 -2.26
CA ASP A 124 -4.59 23.28 -1.45
C ASP A 124 -5.99 23.90 -1.65
N VAL A 125 -6.68 23.60 -2.76
CA VAL A 125 -8.06 24.08 -2.99
C VAL A 125 -9.14 23.19 -2.35
N ALA A 126 -8.74 22.19 -1.55
CA ALA A 126 -9.63 21.27 -0.84
C ALA A 126 -10.71 21.99 -0.02
N GLY A 127 -10.31 23.03 0.71
CA GLY A 127 -11.24 23.83 1.52
C GLY A 127 -12.27 24.57 0.67
N THR A 128 -11.86 25.12 -0.47
CA THR A 128 -12.74 25.83 -1.41
C THR A 128 -13.76 24.89 -2.04
N VAL A 129 -13.34 23.70 -2.49
CA VAL A 129 -14.26 22.71 -3.06
C VAL A 129 -15.21 22.17 -1.98
N SER A 130 -14.74 21.96 -0.76
CA SER A 130 -15.59 21.55 0.37
C SER A 130 -16.68 22.59 0.66
N ALA A 131 -16.32 23.87 0.69
CA ALA A 131 -17.28 24.96 0.89
C ALA A 131 -18.31 25.02 -0.25
N LEU A 132 -17.85 24.90 -1.51
CA LEU A 132 -18.72 24.87 -2.68
C LEU A 132 -19.74 23.72 -2.61
N LEU A 133 -19.31 22.52 -2.22
CA LEU A 133 -20.21 21.37 -2.06
C LEU A 133 -21.28 21.62 -0.99
N LEU A 134 -20.89 22.20 0.16
CA LEU A 134 -21.83 22.55 1.24
C LEU A 134 -22.82 23.63 0.80
N GLU A 135 -22.34 24.70 0.17
CA GLU A 135 -23.18 25.80 -0.35
C GLU A 135 -24.16 25.32 -1.43
N ALA A 136 -23.74 24.37 -2.27
CA ALA A 136 -24.59 23.78 -3.31
C ALA A 136 -25.57 22.73 -2.77
N GLY A 137 -25.48 22.37 -1.48
CA GLY A 137 -26.45 21.55 -0.80
C GLY A 137 -25.95 20.17 -0.36
N ALA A 138 -24.67 19.93 -0.20
CA ALA A 138 -24.18 18.80 0.61
C ALA A 138 -24.40 19.09 2.11
N ASN A 139 -24.63 18.07 2.94
CA ASN A 139 -24.73 18.23 4.39
C ASN A 139 -23.60 17.55 5.17
N GLU A 140 -22.78 16.74 4.51
CA GLU A 140 -21.57 16.17 5.07
C GLU A 140 -20.48 16.17 3.99
N ILE A 141 -19.27 16.54 4.39
CA ILE A 141 -18.05 16.38 3.59
C ILE A 141 -17.15 15.39 4.32
N SER A 142 -16.62 14.43 3.58
CA SER A 142 -15.84 13.34 4.12
C SER A 142 -14.73 12.91 3.15
N ASN A 143 -13.98 11.89 3.55
CA ASN A 143 -12.98 11.22 2.74
C ASN A 143 -11.96 12.19 2.12
N PHE A 144 -11.10 12.82 2.93
CA PHE A 144 -9.99 13.65 2.46
C PHE A 144 -8.76 12.77 2.18
N ASP A 145 -8.81 12.05 1.07
CA ASP A 145 -7.77 11.11 0.69
C ASP A 145 -6.77 11.80 -0.26
N TYR A 146 -5.71 12.35 0.33
CA TYR A 146 -4.62 13.03 -0.38
C TYR A 146 -3.78 12.03 -1.19
N PHE A 147 -3.39 12.42 -2.40
CA PHE A 147 -2.63 11.56 -3.31
C PHE A 147 -1.48 12.31 -3.99
N VAL A 148 -0.54 11.53 -4.52
CA VAL A 148 0.52 11.96 -5.45
C VAL A 148 0.14 11.45 -6.83
N ALA A 149 0.28 12.28 -7.86
CA ALA A 149 -0.11 11.95 -9.23
C ALA A 149 0.77 10.85 -9.82
N ASP A 150 2.05 10.80 -9.44
CA ASP A 150 3.00 9.75 -9.81
C ASP A 150 3.56 9.03 -8.57
N PRO A 151 2.80 8.06 -8.00
CA PRO A 151 3.25 7.31 -6.86
C PRO A 151 4.43 6.38 -7.19
N GLU A 152 4.61 6.00 -8.46
CA GLU A 152 5.72 5.12 -8.88
C GLU A 152 7.05 5.88 -8.84
N ALA A 153 7.09 7.13 -9.33
CA ALA A 153 8.26 7.98 -9.22
C ALA A 153 8.62 8.25 -7.75
N ALA A 154 7.64 8.54 -6.90
CA ALA A 154 7.87 8.72 -5.47
C ALA A 154 8.43 7.45 -4.80
N GLN A 155 7.88 6.27 -5.13
CA GLN A 155 8.39 4.99 -4.66
C GLN A 155 9.81 4.70 -5.17
N ALA A 156 10.13 5.04 -6.42
CA ALA A 156 11.46 4.89 -6.99
C ALA A 156 12.49 5.77 -6.27
N MET A 157 12.12 6.99 -5.85
CA MET A 157 12.98 7.85 -5.02
C MET A 157 13.24 7.20 -3.65
N ALA A 158 12.21 6.64 -3.01
CA ALA A 158 12.36 5.92 -1.74
C ALA A 158 13.31 4.72 -1.89
N ARG A 159 13.15 3.93 -2.97
CA ARG A 159 14.03 2.79 -3.28
C ARG A 159 15.48 3.21 -3.48
N LYS A 160 15.71 4.31 -4.21
CA LYS A 160 17.06 4.83 -4.41
C LYS A 160 17.69 5.19 -3.06
N ALA A 161 16.97 5.89 -2.19
CA ALA A 161 17.44 6.23 -0.86
C ALA A 161 17.75 4.98 -0.01
N ALA A 162 16.96 3.91 -0.14
CA ALA A 162 17.20 2.64 0.54
C ALA A 162 18.51 1.98 0.09
N ILE A 163 18.74 1.92 -1.22
CA ILE A 163 19.98 1.36 -1.80
C ILE A 163 21.20 2.18 -1.39
N ASP A 164 21.10 3.51 -1.45
CA ASP A 164 22.18 4.41 -1.04
C ASP A 164 22.54 4.17 0.44
N GLN A 165 21.53 4.05 1.32
CA GLN A 165 21.75 3.77 2.74
C GLN A 165 22.38 2.38 2.97
N ALA A 166 21.91 1.33 2.29
CA ALA A 166 22.48 -0.01 2.39
C ALA A 166 23.97 0.01 2.01
N ARG A 167 24.30 0.70 0.91
CA ARG A 167 25.68 0.86 0.45
C ARG A 167 26.54 1.59 1.48
N THR A 168 26.11 2.75 1.98
CA THR A 168 26.87 3.51 2.99
C THR A 168 27.16 2.68 4.24
N ARG A 169 26.20 1.86 4.68
CA ARG A 169 26.42 0.92 5.80
C ARG A 169 27.46 -0.13 5.45
N ALA A 170 27.38 -0.73 4.27
CA ALA A 170 28.32 -1.75 3.83
C ALA A 170 29.75 -1.20 3.68
N GLU A 171 29.90 0.03 3.19
CA GLU A 171 31.18 0.75 3.12
C GLU A 171 31.77 0.92 4.53
N SER A 172 30.97 1.39 5.49
CA SER A 172 31.41 1.57 6.89
C SER A 172 31.86 0.26 7.54
N TYR A 173 31.15 -0.85 7.31
CA TYR A 173 31.55 -2.16 7.83
C TYR A 173 32.81 -2.70 7.17
N ALA A 174 32.95 -2.54 5.85
CA ALA A 174 34.16 -2.97 5.13
C ALA A 174 35.40 -2.23 5.65
N GLU A 175 35.30 -0.90 5.80
CA GLU A 175 36.38 -0.07 6.34
C GLU A 175 36.80 -0.48 7.76
N ALA A 176 35.82 -0.78 8.63
CA ALA A 176 36.07 -1.19 10.01
C ALA A 176 36.88 -2.50 10.14
N ILE A 177 36.81 -3.37 9.13
CA ILE A 177 37.57 -4.64 9.09
C ILE A 177 38.78 -4.60 8.15
N GLY A 178 39.18 -3.40 7.68
CA GLY A 178 40.32 -3.23 6.80
C GLY A 178 40.13 -3.79 5.39
N LYS A 179 38.89 -3.91 4.93
CA LYS A 179 38.51 -4.33 3.57
C LYS A 179 37.89 -3.18 2.78
N ARG A 180 37.70 -3.39 1.48
CA ARG A 180 36.95 -2.49 0.59
C ARG A 180 35.63 -3.11 0.17
N LEU A 181 34.62 -2.28 -0.06
CA LEU A 181 33.35 -2.73 -0.63
C LEU A 181 33.53 -3.06 -2.12
N GLY A 182 33.08 -4.25 -2.52
CA GLY A 182 33.05 -4.74 -3.89
C GLY A 182 31.69 -4.51 -4.57
N THR A 183 31.37 -5.33 -5.57
CA THR A 183 30.10 -5.23 -6.31
C THR A 183 28.93 -5.79 -5.51
N ALA A 184 27.72 -5.28 -5.76
CA ALA A 184 26.49 -5.92 -5.29
C ALA A 184 26.34 -7.29 -5.96
N LEU A 185 26.16 -8.33 -5.16
CA LEU A 185 25.98 -9.72 -5.60
C LEU A 185 24.50 -10.12 -5.60
N ARG A 186 23.72 -9.59 -4.65
CA ARG A 186 22.28 -9.88 -4.50
C ARG A 186 21.55 -8.68 -3.92
N ILE A 187 20.35 -8.41 -4.41
CA ILE A 187 19.43 -7.40 -3.86
C ILE A 187 18.08 -8.08 -3.64
N ASP A 188 17.55 -7.98 -2.43
CA ASP A 188 16.23 -8.51 -2.06
C ASP A 188 15.35 -7.39 -1.51
N THR A 189 14.08 -7.40 -1.92
CA THR A 189 13.06 -6.41 -1.52
C THR A 189 12.00 -7.01 -0.60
N ASP A 190 12.12 -8.29 -0.27
CA ASP A 190 11.21 -9.02 0.63
C ASP A 190 12.02 -10.15 1.32
N PRO A 191 12.80 -9.83 2.38
CA PRO A 191 13.54 -10.86 3.11
C PRO A 191 12.59 -11.87 3.77
N ASP A 192 11.37 -11.42 4.04
CA ASP A 192 10.32 -12.15 4.70
C ASP A 192 9.61 -13.12 3.76
N ARG A 193 9.82 -13.11 2.44
CA ARG A 193 9.24 -14.14 1.57
C ARG A 193 9.82 -15.52 1.86
N ASP A 194 11.12 -15.58 2.18
CA ASP A 194 11.81 -16.81 2.60
C ASP A 194 11.45 -17.23 4.04
N MET A 195 11.16 -16.27 4.93
CA MET A 195 10.75 -16.55 6.32
C MET A 195 9.25 -16.81 6.49
N ARG A 196 8.37 -16.14 5.71
CA ARG A 196 6.91 -16.34 5.68
C ARG A 196 6.55 -17.72 5.17
N ASN A 197 7.29 -18.30 4.22
CA ASN A 197 7.13 -19.71 3.85
C ASN A 197 7.34 -20.68 5.04
N ARG A 198 8.01 -20.26 6.13
CA ARG A 198 8.17 -21.04 7.37
C ARG A 198 7.22 -20.63 8.50
N ARG A 199 6.54 -19.48 8.40
CA ARG A 199 5.70 -18.90 9.47
C ARG A 199 4.24 -18.65 9.07
N ALA A 200 3.83 -18.95 7.84
CA ALA A 200 2.45 -18.80 7.35
C ALA A 200 1.44 -19.82 7.93
N ALA A 201 1.62 -20.23 9.19
CA ALA A 201 0.59 -20.91 9.97
C ALA A 201 -0.09 -19.98 11.00
N ASP A 202 0.52 -18.87 11.39
CA ASP A 202 -0.01 -18.05 12.49
C ASP A 202 -0.12 -16.56 12.12
N GLU A 203 -1.38 -16.16 11.96
CA GLU A 203 -1.94 -14.87 12.39
C GLU A 203 -1.83 -13.61 11.50
N ILE A 204 -3.00 -12.97 11.32
CA ILE A 204 -3.22 -11.67 10.70
C ILE A 204 -3.94 -10.81 11.73
N VAL A 205 -3.39 -9.64 12.08
CA VAL A 205 -4.13 -8.59 12.79
C VAL A 205 -3.90 -7.25 12.07
N VAL A 206 -4.98 -6.74 11.47
CA VAL A 206 -5.04 -5.39 10.89
C VAL A 206 -5.57 -4.45 11.95
N GLN A 207 -4.81 -3.41 12.30
CA GLN A 207 -5.34 -2.30 13.08
C GLN A 207 -5.90 -1.21 12.16
N ALA A 208 -7.17 -0.88 12.34
CA ALA A 208 -7.78 0.31 11.76
C ALA A 208 -7.24 1.56 12.48
N ARG A 209 -6.49 2.41 11.76
CA ARG A 209 -6.16 3.75 12.25
C ARG A 209 -7.36 4.68 12.06
N LYS A 210 -7.72 5.40 13.11
CA LYS A 210 -8.67 6.52 13.05
C LYS A 210 -8.07 7.60 12.13
N ARG A 211 -8.70 7.87 10.99
CA ARG A 211 -8.31 8.96 10.08
C ARG A 211 -8.73 10.29 10.71
N GLU A 212 -7.78 11.16 11.03
CA GLU A 212 -8.07 12.56 11.34
C GLU A 212 -8.27 13.32 10.04
N VAL A 213 -9.37 14.07 9.94
CA VAL A 213 -9.65 14.90 8.77
C VAL A 213 -8.79 16.16 8.87
N SER A 214 -7.78 16.28 8.01
CA SER A 214 -7.00 17.50 7.86
C SER A 214 -7.41 18.23 6.59
N LEU A 215 -7.80 19.50 6.73
CA LEU A 215 -8.05 20.40 5.60
C LEU A 215 -6.75 20.91 4.95
N ILE A 216 -5.62 20.72 5.63
CA ILE A 216 -4.30 21.03 5.12
C ILE A 216 -3.67 19.72 4.65
N ALA A 217 -3.20 19.68 3.41
CA ALA A 217 -2.60 18.51 2.82
C ALA A 217 -1.34 18.06 3.59
N PRO A 218 -1.35 16.87 4.22
CA PRO A 218 -0.13 16.33 4.80
C PRO A 218 0.81 15.87 3.67
N PRO A 219 2.14 15.91 3.89
CA PRO A 219 3.07 15.31 2.96
C PRO A 219 2.85 13.79 2.91
N GLN A 220 2.86 13.24 1.69
CA GLN A 220 2.74 11.82 1.43
C GLN A 220 4.09 11.14 1.66
N VAL A 221 4.09 10.05 2.41
CA VAL A 221 5.29 9.35 2.84
C VAL A 221 5.42 8.05 2.05
N PHE A 222 6.51 7.93 1.31
CA PHE A 222 6.87 6.71 0.60
C PHE A 222 8.11 6.12 1.23
N SER A 223 8.13 4.80 1.39
CA SER A 223 9.27 4.08 1.97
C SER A 223 9.55 2.79 1.24
N ASP A 224 10.81 2.39 1.23
CA ASP A 224 11.27 1.10 0.70
C ASP A 224 12.37 0.53 1.61
N THR A 225 12.42 -0.79 1.71
CA THR A 225 13.46 -1.51 2.46
C THR A 225 14.11 -2.53 1.54
N VAL A 226 15.43 -2.50 1.47
CA VAL A 226 16.22 -3.39 0.62
C VAL A 226 17.32 -4.06 1.43
N TYR A 227 17.62 -5.31 1.08
CA TYR A 227 18.76 -6.04 1.60
C TYR A 227 19.73 -6.25 0.46
N VAL A 228 20.97 -5.84 0.64
CA VAL A 228 21.99 -5.95 -0.40
C VAL A 228 23.16 -6.75 0.14
N THR A 229 23.50 -7.84 -0.55
CA THR A 229 24.71 -8.61 -0.31
C THR A 229 25.81 -8.08 -1.23
N TRP A 230 26.94 -7.70 -0.64
CA TRP A 230 28.10 -7.14 -1.32
C TRP A 230 29.30 -8.06 -1.17
N GLU A 231 30.13 -8.10 -2.21
CA GLU A 231 31.47 -8.68 -2.12
C GLU A 231 32.36 -7.77 -1.24
N LEU A 232 33.27 -8.36 -0.47
CA LEU A 232 34.33 -7.65 0.23
C LEU A 232 35.69 -7.98 -0.41
N LYS A 233 36.55 -6.96 -0.53
CA LYS A 233 37.90 -7.08 -1.10
C LYS A 233 38.94 -6.77 -0.03
#